data_AF-A0A072PJZ5-F1
#
_entry.id   AF-A0A072PJZ5-F1
#
_cell.length_a   1.000
_cell.length_b   1.000
_cell.length_c   1.000
_cell.angle_alpha   90.00
_cell.angle_beta   90.00
_cell.angle_gamma   90.00
#
_symmetry.space_group_name_H-M   'P 1'
#
loop_
_entity.id
_entity.type
_entity.pdbx_description
1 polymer ?
#
loop_
_entity_poly.entity_id
_entity_poly.type
_entity_poly.pdbx_seq_one_letter_code
_entity_poly.pdbx_strand_id
1 'polypeptide(L)' 'TPATEKQTWWGCGNHIPSVMDSIPESERCTCTPTREVEGKTYPPKSGEGK' A
#
# COMPACT_ATOMS: atom_id res chain seq x y z
N THR A 1 -4.45 -15.46 2.42
CA THR A 1 -4.55 -14.75 1.14
C THR A 1 -3.28 -15.01 0.36
N PRO A 2 -3.33 -15.36 -0.94
CA PRO A 2 -2.12 -15.49 -1.73
C PRO A 2 -1.38 -14.15 -1.72
N ALA A 3 -0.07 -14.18 -1.45
CA ALA A 3 0.77 -13.00 -1.54
C ALA A 3 0.71 -12.49 -2.99
N THR A 4 0.15 -11.29 -3.17
CA THR A 4 0.12 -10.62 -4.47
C THR A 4 1.55 -10.23 -4.84
N GLU A 5 1.98 -10.44 -6.09
CA GLU A 5 3.32 -10.01 -6.56
C GLU A 5 3.48 -8.48 -6.59
N LYS A 6 2.40 -7.75 -6.33
CA LYS A 6 2.35 -6.29 -6.28
C LYS A 6 2.85 -5.75 -4.94
N GLN A 7 3.51 -4.60 -5.00
CA GLN A 7 4.16 -3.97 -3.85
C GLN A 7 3.16 -3.33 -2.89
N THR A 8 3.46 -3.40 -1.60
CA THR A 8 2.78 -2.62 -0.56
C THR A 8 3.80 -2.20 0.51
N TRP A 9 3.36 -1.42 1.49
CA TRP A 9 4.21 -0.89 2.55
C TRP A 9 4.11 -1.71 3.84
N TRP A 10 5.10 -1.51 4.70
CA TRP A 10 5.16 -2.07 6.04
C TRP A 10 5.74 -1.04 7.02
N GLY A 11 5.50 -1.23 8.32
CA GLY A 11 5.92 -0.31 9.38
C GLY A 11 4.74 0.34 10.12
N CYS A 12 4.98 1.50 10.74
CA CYS A 12 3.99 2.24 11.54
C CYS A 12 3.07 3.15 10.72
N GLY A 13 3.43 3.46 9.47
CA GLY A 13 2.60 4.25 8.56
C GLY A 13 2.98 5.74 8.42
N ASN A 14 3.93 6.24 9.21
CA ASN A 14 4.30 7.68 9.20
C ASN A 14 4.98 8.17 7.91
N HIS A 15 5.44 7.26 7.05
CA HIS A 15 6.19 7.61 5.84
C HIS A 15 5.68 6.85 4.60
N ILE A 16 4.39 6.49 4.59
CA ILE A 16 3.77 5.78 3.46
C ILE A 16 3.96 6.54 2.14
N PRO A 17 3.72 7.87 2.05
CA PRO A 17 3.95 8.60 0.81
C PRO A 17 5.39 8.47 0.32
N SER A 18 6.37 8.66 1.21
CA SER A 18 7.79 8.60 0.84
C SER A 18 8.23 7.23 0.30
N VAL A 19 7.60 6.14 0.72
CA VAL A 19 7.93 4.77 0.25
C VAL A 19 7.11 4.38 -0.97
N MET A 20 5.82 4.71 -0.98
CA MET A 20 4.91 4.24 -2.02
C MET A 20 4.90 5.14 -3.25
N ASP A 21 5.12 6.46 -3.12
CA ASP A 21 5.00 7.40 -4.23
C ASP A 21 6.00 7.15 -5.37
N SER A 22 7.15 6.53 -5.10
CA SER A 22 8.13 6.13 -6.12
C SER A 22 7.71 4.87 -6.91
N ILE A 23 6.72 4.13 -6.42
CA ILE A 23 6.22 2.90 -7.05
C ILE A 23 5.04 3.27 -7.95
N PRO A 24 5.06 2.91 -9.25
CA PRO A 24 3.91 3.13 -10.14
C PRO A 24 2.64 2.48 -9.60
N GLU A 25 1.48 3.13 -9.73
CA GLU A 25 0.21 2.61 -9.20
C GLU A 25 -0.15 1.22 -9.72
N SER A 26 0.21 0.90 -10.97
CA SER A 26 0.01 -0.42 -11.59
C SER A 26 0.72 -1.55 -10.84
N GLU A 27 1.83 -1.24 -10.19
CA GLU A 27 2.68 -2.17 -9.44
C GLU A 27 2.33 -2.23 -7.95
N ARG A 28 1.44 -1.35 -7.45
CA ARG A 28 0.97 -1.38 -6.06
C ARG A 28 -0.15 -2.39 -5.88
N CYS A 29 -0.27 -3.00 -4.69
CA CYS A 29 -1.39 -3.89 -4.43
C CYS A 29 -2.72 -3.15 -4.60
N THR A 30 -3.71 -3.81 -5.21
CA THR A 30 -5.10 -3.34 -5.26
C THR A 30 -5.94 -3.99 -4.16
N CYS A 31 -5.27 -4.51 -3.12
CA CYS A 31 -5.84 -5.14 -1.95
C CYS A 31 -6.80 -4.17 -1.24
N THR A 32 -7.86 -4.68 -0.62
CA THR A 32 -8.78 -3.87 0.19
C THR A 32 -8.72 -4.24 1.67
N PRO A 33 -9.01 -3.32 2.60
CA PRO A 33 -9.33 -1.90 2.38
C PRO A 33 -8.09 -1.06 2.05
N THR A 34 -8.26 0.02 1.29
CA THR A 34 -7.21 1.01 1.09
C THR A 34 -7.13 1.97 2.29
N ARG A 35 -6.02 2.69 2.42
CA ARG A 35 -5.82 3.75 3.43
C ARG A 35 -5.68 5.11 2.75
N GLU A 36 -6.34 6.11 3.33
CA GLU A 36 -6.12 7.51 2.96
C GLU A 36 -5.03 8.12 3.84
N VAL A 37 -4.01 8.71 3.22
CA VAL A 37 -2.89 9.38 3.89
C VAL A 37 -2.61 10.66 3.12
N GLU A 38 -2.71 11.82 3.78
CA GLU A 38 -2.49 13.13 3.16
C GLU A 38 -3.34 13.37 1.89
N GLY A 39 -4.59 12.86 1.87
CA GLY A 39 -5.50 12.99 0.73
C GLY A 39 -5.17 12.08 -0.46
N LYS A 40 -4.22 11.14 -0.30
CA LYS A 40 -3.90 10.11 -1.29
C LYS A 40 -4.28 8.73 -0.78
N THR A 41 -4.68 7.86 -1.70
CA THR A 41 -5.09 6.49 -1.39
C THR A 41 -3.95 5.51 -1.63
N TYR A 42 -3.63 4.70 -0.64
CA TYR A 42 -2.57 3.69 -0.67
C TYR A 42 -3.12 2.29 -0.35
N PRO A 43 -2.44 1.23 -0.79
CA PRO A 43 -2.79 -0.13 -0.38
C PRO A 43 -2.75 -0.33 1.15
N PRO A 44 -3.42 -1.36 1.67
CA PRO A 44 -3.27 -1.77 3.06
C PRO A 44 -1.84 -2.20 3.35
N LYS A 45 -1.46 -2.15 4.64
CA LYS A 45 -0.18 -2.69 5.09
C LYS A 45 -0.08 -4.18 4.71
N SER A 46 1.14 -4.64 4.45
CA SER A 46 1.40 -6.07 4.24
C SER A 46 0.79 -6.92 5.37
N GLY A 47 -0.05 -7.89 5.00
CA GLY A 47 -0.81 -8.76 5.90
C GLY A 47 -2.21 -8.29 6.30
N GLU A 48 -2.59 -7.03 6.03
CA GLU A 48 -3.91 -6.48 6.36
C GLU A 48 -4.91 -6.55 5.19
N GLY A 49 -4.42 -6.69 3.96
CA GLY A 49 -5.23 -6.74 2.75
C GLY A 49 -5.88 -8.10 2.48
N LYS A 50 -7.11 -8.06 1.95
CA LYS A 50 -7.81 -9.22 1.37
C LYS A 50 -7.77 -9.21 -0.16
#